data_AF-A0A388PC37-F1
#
_entry.id   AF-A0A388PC37-F1
#
_cell.length_a   1.000
_cell.length_b   1.000
_cell.length_c   1.000
_cell.angle_alpha   90.00
_cell.angle_beta   90.00
_cell.angle_gamma   90.00
#
_symmetry.space_group_name_H-M   'P 1'
#
loop_
_entity.id
_entity.type
_entity.pdbx_description
1 polymer ?
#
loop_
_entity_poly.entity_id
_entity_poly.type
_entity_poly.pdbx_seq_one_letter_code
_entity_poly.pdbx_strand_id
1 'polypeptide(L)' 'MKNDSNLKNDQPKKAGEVNHELLPKITNDEIDLEIDLYRDDEIARDKPPHH' A
#
# COMPACT_ATOMS: atom_id res chain seq x y z
N MET A 1 -31.56 15.73 -7.14
CA MET A 1 -30.20 15.16 -7.12
C MET A 1 -30.23 13.88 -6.29
N LYS A 2 -29.65 12.79 -6.79
CA LYS A 2 -29.40 11.60 -5.97
C LYS A 2 -28.15 11.90 -5.16
N ASN A 3 -28.27 11.87 -3.84
CA ASN A 3 -27.14 12.04 -2.94
C ASN A 3 -26.43 10.70 -2.85
N ASP A 4 -25.26 10.57 -3.48
CA ASP A 4 -24.42 9.40 -3.39
C ASP A 4 -23.81 9.34 -1.98
N SER A 5 -24.49 8.63 -1.08
CA SER A 5 -24.12 8.47 0.32
C SER A 5 -23.11 7.33 0.53
N ASN A 6 -22.09 7.23 -0.34
CA ASN A 6 -21.06 6.19 -0.21
C ASN A 6 -19.75 6.69 0.44
N LEU A 7 -19.88 7.62 1.41
CA LEU A 7 -18.79 8.01 2.31
C LEU A 7 -19.14 7.54 3.73
N LYS A 8 -19.20 6.22 3.92
CA LYS A 8 -19.32 5.63 5.26
C LYS A 8 -18.29 4.54 5.43
N ASN A 9 -17.01 4.88 5.41
CA ASN A 9 -15.93 4.04 5.93
C ASN A 9 -14.68 4.88 6.30
N ASP A 10 -14.88 6.08 6.88
CA ASP A 10 -13.81 6.89 7.49
C ASP A 10 -13.45 6.37 8.90
N GLN A 11 -13.30 5.06 9.05
CA GLN A 11 -12.57 4.54 10.19
C GLN A 11 -11.08 4.82 9.94
N PRO A 12 -10.30 5.21 10.96
CA PRO A 12 -8.86 5.35 10.80
C PRO A 12 -8.29 3.97 10.46
N LYS A 13 -8.05 3.74 9.16
CA LYS A 13 -7.42 2.51 8.67
C LYS A 13 -6.11 2.37 9.43
N LYS A 14 -5.91 1.24 10.10
CA LYS A 14 -4.61 0.94 10.68
C LYS A 14 -3.60 0.94 9.52
N ALA A 15 -2.43 1.55 9.72
CA ALA A 15 -1.38 1.51 8.71
C ALA A 15 -1.09 0.03 8.37
N GLY A 16 -1.24 -0.35 7.10
CA GLY A 16 -1.12 -1.74 6.62
C GLY A 16 -2.43 -2.51 6.45
N GLU A 17 -3.59 -1.95 6.80
CA GLU A 17 -4.89 -2.62 6.64
C GLU A 17 -5.42 -2.48 5.20
N VAL A 18 -5.23 -3.51 4.39
CA VAL A 18 -5.68 -3.60 2.99
C VAL A 18 -7.09 -4.22 2.94
N ASN A 19 -8.08 -3.48 3.45
CA ASN A 19 -9.50 -3.88 3.38
C ASN A 19 -10.16 -3.21 2.17
N HIS A 20 -10.03 -3.83 0.99
CA HIS A 20 -10.64 -3.39 -0.27
C HIS A 20 -11.70 -4.37 -0.77
N GLU A 21 -12.83 -3.85 -1.23
CA GLU A 21 -14.00 -4.65 -1.65
C GLU A 21 -13.75 -5.51 -2.91
N LEU A 22 -12.83 -5.09 -3.77
CA LEU A 22 -12.52 -5.76 -5.03
C LEU A 22 -11.27 -6.64 -4.96
N LEU A 23 -10.47 -6.51 -3.91
CA LEU A 23 -9.23 -7.26 -3.77
C LEU A 23 -9.48 -8.49 -2.90
N PRO A 24 -8.83 -9.63 -3.19
CA PRO A 24 -8.80 -10.75 -2.28
C PRO A 24 -8.29 -10.33 -0.90
N LYS A 25 -8.77 -11.02 0.13
CA LYS A 25 -8.23 -10.84 1.49
C LYS A 25 -6.79 -11.34 1.50
N ILE A 26 -5.87 -10.45 1.84
CA ILE A 26 -4.46 -10.79 2.06
C ILE A 26 -4.34 -11.29 3.50
N THR A 27 -3.63 -12.40 3.70
CA THR A 27 -3.38 -12.96 5.04
C THR A 27 -1.99 -12.55 5.55
N ASN A 28 -1.81 -12.53 6.87
CA ASN A 28 -0.57 -12.03 7.48
C ASN A 28 0.68 -12.87 7.13
N ASP A 29 0.48 -14.11 6.71
CA ASP A 29 1.53 -15.04 6.25
C ASP A 29 1.92 -14.83 4.78
N GLU A 30 1.18 -14.01 4.03
CA GLU A 30 1.48 -13.68 2.62
C GLU A 30 2.39 -12.46 2.48
N ILE A 31 2.48 -11.60 3.50
CA ILE A 31 3.27 -10.37 3.47
C ILE A 31 4.53 -10.54 4.32
N ASP A 32 5.68 -10.30 3.71
CA ASP A 32 6.92 -10.09 4.47
C ASP A 32 6.87 -8.71 5.15
N LEU A 33 6.96 -8.71 6.48
CA LEU A 33 6.94 -7.49 7.31
C LEU A 33 8.36 -7.03 7.69
N GLU A 34 9.40 -7.71 7.22
CA GLU A 34 10.79 -7.33 7.44
C GLU A 34 11.10 -6.00 6.74
N ILE A 35 11.88 -5.16 7.42
CA ILE A 35 12.31 -3.89 6.84
C ILE A 35 13.36 -4.19 5.77
N ASP A 36 13.02 -3.92 4.52
CA ASP A 36 13.99 -3.88 3.43
C ASP A 36 14.94 -2.68 3.60
N LEU A 37 16.19 -2.98 3.96
CA LEU A 37 17.26 -2.01 4.21
C LEU A 37 18.01 -1.58 2.95
N TYR A 38 17.81 -2.26 1.82
CA TYR A 38 18.60 -2.06 0.60
C TYR A 38 17.81 -1.41 -0.54
N ARG A 39 16.50 -1.23 -0.37
CA ARG A 39 15.62 -0.55 -1.33
C ARG A 39 16.20 0.74 -1.90
N ASP A 40 16.67 1.62 -1.01
CA ASP A 40 17.14 2.94 -1.41
C ASP A 40 18.45 2.83 -2.21
N ASP A 41 19.33 1.89 -1.84
CA ASP A 41 20.57 1.60 -2.56
C ASP A 41 20.31 0.96 -3.94
N GLU A 42 19.27 0.14 -4.07
CA GLU A 42 18.82 -0.40 -5.36
C GLU A 42 18.29 0.70 -6.28
N ILE A 43 17.39 1.56 -5.77
CA ILE A 43 16.83 2.68 -6.52
C ILE A 43 17.93 3.67 -6.95
N ALA A 44 18.90 3.94 -6.07
CA ALA A 44 19.99 4.86 -6.36
C ALA A 44 20.91 4.33 -7.47
N ARG A 45 21.14 3.02 -7.53
CA ARG A 45 21.96 2.37 -8.57
C ARG A 45 21.25 2.30 -9.93
N ASP A 46 19.93 2.20 -9.95
CA ASP A 46 19.13 2.18 -11.18
C ASP A 46 18.89 3.58 -11.77
N LYS A 47 19.32 4.64 -11.08
CA LYS A 47 19.17 6.01 -11.59
C LYS A 47 20.01 6.19 -12.87
N PRO A 48 19.41 6.57 -14.01
CA PRO A 48 20.15 6.79 -15.23
C PRO A 48 21.21 7.89 -15.04
N PRO A 49 22.35 7.81 -15.75
CA PRO A 49 23.35 8.87 -15.70
C PRO A 49 22.69 10.19 -16.11
N HIS A 50 22.69 11.15 -15.19
CA HIS A 50 22.34 12.52 -15.53
C HIS A 50 23.44 13.03 -16.47
N HIS A 51 23.14 13.11 -17.77
CA HIS A 51 23.90 13.94 -18.71
C HIS A 51 23.46 15.40 -18.59
#